data_AF-A0AAU8JKQ2-F1
#
_entry.id   AF-A0AAU8JKQ2-F1
#
_cell.length_a   1.000
_cell.length_b   1.000
_cell.length_c   1.000
_cell.angle_alpha   90.00
_cell.angle_beta   90.00
_cell.angle_gamma   90.00
#
_symmetry.space_group_name_H-M   'P 1'
#
loop_
_entity.id
_entity.type
_entity.pdbx_description
1 polymer ?
#
loop_
_entity_poly.entity_id
_entity_poly.type
_entity_poly.pdbx_seq_one_letter_code
_entity_poly.pdbx_strand_id
1 'polypeptide(L)'
;MQQPLCLLELTATSVPAKQNGTQIDLFVTLDFHQEWQELSPPSRFLVGLRGGQLTLSLENAIMPDSERFSFETSTSGQSECQVEIRGTQTEPGWIFSAKRGTPVLQGSLAQMKLGTLQVTGSPLVVEATFKVDALDVQTLEAQGLWPHDVSPNQHSVLERTLIRSLFEYKLQPYVSRVELRFSDPQQPPSLSCYEVEADDDGFSRLNETIAEILAADTNDLLELVKIANLNPLVDLAGANLLGTTLNEVDLTGANLEKVNLRGADWNDVDLSGASLVGANLAGADFTGSLLSDVNLAGANLQRCSLALANLSGANLSGANLTEANLTNANFSDANLTDANLTGADLQGAGLVRTKLTGVKLDNTNVKQARFKIDSGLSEEMEQRLKSHGAIVEHE
;
A
#
# COMPACT_ATOMS: atom_id res chain seq x y z
N MET A 1 16.43 -4.16 25.32
CA MET A 1 15.29 -4.83 24.67
C MET A 1 15.06 -4.13 23.37
N GLN A 2 14.98 -4.87 22.28
CA GLN A 2 14.48 -4.35 21.01
C GLN A 2 13.02 -3.94 21.22
N GLN A 3 12.63 -2.75 20.73
CA GLN A 3 11.25 -2.29 20.80
C GLN A 3 10.53 -2.74 19.53
N PRO A 4 9.26 -3.20 19.61
CA PRO A 4 8.52 -3.59 18.42
C PRO A 4 8.33 -2.40 17.48
N LEU A 5 8.22 -2.67 16.18
CA LEU A 5 7.97 -1.63 15.16
C LEU A 5 6.69 -0.83 15.40
N CYS A 6 5.73 -1.41 16.10
CA CYS A 6 4.58 -0.72 16.64
C CYS A 6 4.30 -1.23 18.05
N LEU A 7 4.39 -0.36 19.05
CA LEU A 7 3.92 -0.64 20.40
C LEU A 7 2.43 -0.29 20.50
N LEU A 8 1.65 -1.23 21.03
CA LEU A 8 0.21 -1.10 21.23
C LEU A 8 -0.08 -0.99 22.72
N GLU A 9 -0.79 0.05 23.13
CA GLU A 9 -1.38 0.15 24.47
C GLU A 9 -2.89 0.32 24.36
N LEU A 10 -3.61 -0.35 25.25
CA LEU A 10 -5.07 -0.29 25.31
C LEU A 10 -5.53 0.15 26.68
N THR A 11 -6.39 1.17 26.73
CA THR A 11 -7.03 1.64 27.96
C THR A 11 -8.54 1.67 27.78
N ALA A 12 -9.25 1.52 28.90
CA ALA A 12 -10.69 1.48 28.90
C ALA A 12 -11.25 2.27 30.08
N THR A 13 -12.37 2.96 29.84
CA THR A 13 -13.08 3.74 30.86
C THR A 13 -14.55 3.37 30.85
N SER A 14 -15.10 3.04 32.02
CA SER A 14 -16.54 2.77 32.16
C SER A 14 -17.34 4.07 31.97
N VAL A 15 -18.43 4.01 31.22
CA VAL A 15 -19.29 5.16 30.92
C VAL A 15 -20.73 4.86 31.34
N PRO A 16 -21.47 5.84 31.91
CA PRO A 16 -22.88 5.68 32.22
C PRO A 16 -23.67 5.37 30.94
N ALA A 17 -24.36 4.24 30.90
CA ALA A 17 -25.14 3.86 29.74
C ALA A 17 -26.38 4.78 29.59
N LYS A 18 -26.73 5.13 28.35
CA LYS A 18 -27.92 5.94 28.03
C LYS A 18 -29.25 5.18 28.29
N GLN A 19 -29.21 3.84 28.36
CA GLN A 19 -30.30 2.93 28.75
C GLN A 19 -29.69 1.73 29.50
N ASN A 20 -30.47 1.00 30.32
CA ASN A 20 -30.01 -0.12 31.17
C ASN A 20 -28.91 -0.98 30.51
N GLY A 21 -27.70 -0.97 31.06
CA GLY A 21 -26.54 -1.71 30.56
C GLY A 21 -25.22 -1.11 31.06
N THR A 22 -24.10 -1.77 30.77
CA THR A 22 -22.75 -1.20 30.98
C THR A 22 -22.12 -0.88 29.64
N GLN A 23 -21.54 0.32 29.54
CA GLN A 23 -20.79 0.76 28.36
C GLN A 23 -19.35 1.05 28.75
N ILE A 24 -18.42 0.78 27.85
CA ILE A 24 -16.99 0.99 28.05
C ILE A 24 -16.43 1.73 26.85
N ASP A 25 -15.86 2.91 27.08
CA ASP A 25 -15.06 3.59 26.08
C ASP A 25 -13.68 2.95 26.01
N LEU A 26 -13.25 2.64 24.79
CA LEU A 26 -11.95 2.04 24.50
C LEU A 26 -11.05 3.06 23.81
N PHE A 27 -9.83 3.19 24.31
CA PHE A 27 -8.80 4.07 23.77
C PHE A 27 -7.54 3.29 23.47
N VAL A 28 -6.84 3.70 22.43
CA VAL A 28 -5.57 3.09 22.01
C VAL A 28 -4.47 4.13 21.94
N THR A 29 -3.27 3.74 22.33
CA THR A 29 -2.04 4.42 21.94
C THR A 29 -1.27 3.50 20.99
N LEU A 30 -0.86 4.02 19.83
CA LEU A 30 0.05 3.34 18.92
C LEU A 30 1.33 4.15 18.78
N ASP A 31 2.46 3.57 19.14
CA ASP A 31 3.78 4.18 18.96
C ASP A 31 4.53 3.46 17.85
N PHE A 32 4.83 4.18 16.76
CA PHE A 32 5.54 3.64 15.60
C PHE A 32 7.03 3.94 15.70
N HIS A 33 7.84 2.89 15.57
CA HIS A 33 9.29 2.94 15.68
C HIS A 33 9.96 2.45 14.40
N GLN A 34 11.22 2.86 14.24
CA GLN A 34 12.14 2.27 13.28
C GLN A 34 13.14 1.43 14.05
N GLU A 35 13.54 0.30 13.47
CA GLU A 35 14.42 -0.65 14.15
C GLU A 35 15.53 -1.12 13.24
N TRP A 36 16.75 -1.16 13.79
CA TRP A 36 17.89 -1.81 13.14
C TRP A 36 17.79 -3.31 13.33
N GLN A 37 17.73 -4.04 12.21
CA GLN A 37 17.87 -5.48 12.16
C GLN A 37 19.33 -5.82 11.85
N GLU A 38 19.95 -6.58 12.76
CA GLU A 38 21.32 -7.05 12.62
C GLU A 38 21.32 -8.42 11.93
N LEU A 39 22.18 -8.60 10.92
CA LEU A 39 22.49 -9.90 10.34
C LEU A 39 23.86 -10.36 10.87
N SER A 40 24.80 -10.72 9.99
CA SER A 40 26.20 -10.97 10.36
C SER A 40 26.97 -9.64 10.42
N PRO A 41 27.54 -9.23 11.57
CA PRO A 41 28.25 -7.96 11.68
C PRO A 41 29.35 -7.81 10.61
N PRO A 42 29.48 -6.63 9.97
CA PRO A 42 28.82 -5.35 10.27
C PRO A 42 27.47 -5.12 9.54
N SER A 43 26.87 -6.17 8.99
CA SER A 43 25.72 -6.07 8.08
C SER A 43 24.41 -5.86 8.84
N ARG A 44 23.71 -4.77 8.54
CA ARG A 44 22.43 -4.41 9.17
C ARG A 44 21.57 -3.52 8.28
N PHE A 45 20.26 -3.49 8.56
CA PHE A 45 19.31 -2.64 7.86
C PHE A 45 18.28 -2.03 8.81
N LEU A 46 17.86 -0.81 8.51
CA LEU A 46 16.84 -0.08 9.24
C LEU A 46 15.49 -0.33 8.57
N VAL A 47 14.49 -0.71 9.35
CA VAL A 47 13.13 -0.94 8.87
C VAL A 47 12.12 -0.08 9.60
N GLY A 48 11.00 0.19 8.93
CA GLY A 48 9.83 0.81 9.53
C GLY A 48 8.54 0.37 8.83
N LEU A 49 7.40 0.74 9.40
CA LEU A 49 6.09 0.37 8.89
C LEU A 49 5.49 1.50 8.07
N ARG A 50 5.09 1.24 6.83
CA ARG A 50 4.27 2.17 6.03
C ARG A 50 2.77 1.99 6.27
N GLY A 51 2.38 0.96 7.00
CA GLY A 51 0.99 0.66 7.31
C GLY A 51 0.84 -0.48 8.30
N GLY A 52 -0.41 -0.90 8.49
CA GLY A 52 -0.76 -2.05 9.31
C GLY A 52 -2.22 -1.98 9.73
N GLN A 53 -2.69 -3.03 10.41
CA GLN A 53 -4.07 -3.16 10.82
C GLN A 53 -4.18 -3.42 12.31
N LEU A 54 -4.88 -2.52 13.01
CA LEU A 54 -5.38 -2.79 14.35
C LEU A 54 -6.69 -3.56 14.24
N THR A 55 -6.79 -4.72 14.88
CA THR A 55 -8.04 -5.50 14.95
C THR A 55 -8.35 -5.80 16.40
N LEU A 56 -9.63 -5.64 16.78
CA LEU A 56 -10.13 -6.13 18.06
C LEU A 56 -10.82 -7.48 17.87
N SER A 57 -10.71 -8.35 18.87
CA SER A 57 -11.60 -9.50 19.07
C SER A 57 -12.34 -9.29 20.38
N LEU A 58 -13.67 -9.26 20.31
CA LEU A 58 -14.54 -8.93 21.43
C LEU A 58 -15.30 -10.17 21.90
N GLU A 59 -15.04 -10.61 23.12
CA GLU A 59 -15.82 -11.64 23.80
C GLU A 59 -16.77 -10.97 24.82
N ASN A 60 -18.06 -11.30 24.75
CA ASN A 60 -19.09 -10.74 25.62
C ASN A 60 -19.25 -9.20 25.53
N ALA A 61 -18.91 -8.62 24.38
CA ALA A 61 -19.26 -7.24 24.00
C ALA A 61 -19.41 -7.09 22.48
N ILE A 62 -20.06 -6.00 22.07
CA ILE A 62 -20.13 -5.56 20.67
C ILE A 62 -19.79 -4.07 20.56
N MET A 63 -19.26 -3.66 19.41
CA MET A 63 -19.05 -2.27 19.00
C MET A 63 -19.93 -1.96 17.78
N PRO A 64 -21.10 -1.35 17.98
CA PRO A 64 -21.99 -0.94 16.89
C PRO A 64 -21.27 -0.06 15.88
N ASP A 65 -21.62 -0.16 14.59
CA ASP A 65 -20.94 0.59 13.52
C ASP A 65 -21.04 2.11 13.74
N SER A 66 -22.15 2.59 14.31
CA SER A 66 -22.38 4.00 14.65
C SER A 66 -21.50 4.53 15.79
N GLU A 67 -20.87 3.64 16.56
CA GLU A 67 -20.03 3.99 17.71
C GLU A 67 -18.54 3.78 17.38
N ARG A 68 -18.19 3.45 16.13
CA ARG A 68 -16.80 3.38 15.66
C ARG A 68 -16.34 4.76 15.23
N PHE A 69 -15.22 5.20 15.78
CA PHE A 69 -14.67 6.49 15.43
C PHE A 69 -13.65 6.34 14.30
N SER A 70 -13.85 7.12 13.24
CA SER A 70 -12.84 7.34 12.22
C SER A 70 -11.95 8.48 12.65
N PHE A 71 -10.64 8.30 12.46
CA PHE A 71 -9.68 9.33 12.78
C PHE A 71 -9.60 10.32 11.62
N GLU A 72 -10.50 11.31 11.60
CA GLU A 72 -10.24 12.54 10.84
C GLU A 72 -9.22 13.36 11.63
N THR A 73 -7.93 13.14 11.33
CA THR A 73 -6.84 13.87 11.97
C THR A 73 -6.86 15.33 11.53
N SER A 74 -7.56 16.19 12.27
CA SER A 74 -7.38 17.64 12.14
C SER A 74 -7.53 18.35 13.48
N THR A 75 -6.40 18.62 14.15
CA THR A 75 -6.12 19.89 14.85
C THR A 75 -4.63 20.01 15.23
N SER A 76 -3.69 19.77 14.30
CA SER A 76 -2.32 20.36 14.33
C SER A 76 -1.44 19.85 13.17
N GLY A 77 -1.79 20.12 11.92
CA GLY A 77 -0.84 20.27 10.80
C GLY A 77 0.17 19.16 10.41
N GLN A 78 0.29 18.04 11.11
CA GLN A 78 1.30 17.00 10.86
C GLN A 78 0.83 15.63 11.38
N SER A 79 -0.25 15.08 10.82
CA SER A 79 -0.56 13.66 11.04
C SER A 79 -0.26 12.91 9.75
N GLU A 80 0.75 12.04 9.78
CA GLU A 80 1.36 11.35 8.64
C GLU A 80 0.61 10.09 8.19
N CYS A 81 -0.62 9.87 8.65
CA CYS A 81 -1.36 8.61 8.46
C CYS A 81 -2.82 8.83 8.00
N GLN A 82 -3.34 7.92 7.18
CA GLN A 82 -4.76 7.77 6.82
C GLN A 82 -5.30 6.50 7.49
N VAL A 83 -6.57 6.55 7.92
CA VAL A 83 -7.21 5.39 8.59
C VAL A 83 -8.54 5.04 7.94
N GLU A 84 -8.70 3.78 7.57
CA GLU A 84 -9.94 3.20 7.07
C GLU A 84 -10.52 2.23 8.11
N ILE A 85 -11.83 2.31 8.37
CA ILE A 85 -12.52 1.38 9.29
C ILE A 85 -13.10 0.23 8.49
N ARG A 86 -12.87 -1.00 8.96
CA ARG A 86 -13.50 -2.22 8.46
C ARG A 86 -13.93 -3.12 9.61
N GLY A 87 -14.42 -4.31 9.27
CA GLY A 87 -14.74 -5.36 10.24
C GLY A 87 -16.17 -5.34 10.73
N THR A 88 -16.45 -6.23 11.69
CA THR A 88 -17.80 -6.49 12.20
C THR A 88 -17.97 -5.92 13.60
N GLN A 89 -19.18 -6.01 14.15
CA GLN A 89 -19.46 -5.50 15.50
C GLN A 89 -18.73 -6.27 16.60
N THR A 90 -18.25 -7.49 16.34
CA THR A 90 -17.44 -8.29 17.27
C THR A 90 -15.96 -8.28 16.91
N GLU A 91 -15.63 -7.92 15.67
CA GLU A 91 -14.25 -7.84 15.17
C GLU A 91 -14.02 -6.53 14.39
N PRO A 92 -14.08 -5.36 15.05
CA PRO A 92 -13.82 -4.09 14.38
C PRO A 92 -12.32 -3.93 14.08
N GLY A 93 -12.01 -3.28 12.96
CA GLY A 93 -10.64 -3.07 12.52
C GLY A 93 -10.39 -1.67 11.94
N TRP A 94 -9.14 -1.23 12.07
CA TRP A 94 -8.62 0.04 11.56
C TRP A 94 -7.36 -0.23 10.75
N ILE A 95 -7.38 0.14 9.47
CA ILE A 95 -6.26 0.02 8.56
C ILE A 95 -5.54 1.37 8.53
N PHE A 96 -4.28 1.37 8.93
CA PHE A 96 -3.39 2.53 8.95
C PHE A 96 -2.50 2.51 7.71
N SER A 97 -2.32 3.66 7.08
CA SER A 97 -1.39 3.83 5.96
C SER A 97 -0.71 5.18 6.00
N ALA A 98 0.61 5.20 5.78
CA ALA A 98 1.38 6.42 5.65
C ALA A 98 0.84 7.30 4.51
N LYS A 99 0.81 8.61 4.73
CA LYS A 99 0.43 9.58 3.70
C LYS A 99 1.50 9.66 2.62
N ARG A 100 1.09 10.04 1.41
CA ARG A 100 2.00 10.23 0.28
C ARG A 100 3.15 11.18 0.66
N GLY A 101 4.39 10.74 0.42
CA GLY A 101 5.60 11.51 0.72
C GLY A 101 6.24 11.18 2.07
N THR A 102 5.55 10.48 2.96
CA THR A 102 6.12 9.93 4.18
C THR A 102 6.51 8.46 3.94
N PRO A 103 7.78 8.05 4.14
CA PRO A 103 8.21 6.70 3.83
C PRO A 103 7.62 5.66 4.81
N VAL A 104 7.51 6.00 6.09
CA VAL A 104 6.99 5.12 7.14
C VAL A 104 6.21 5.94 8.17
N LEU A 105 5.26 5.31 8.84
CA LEU A 105 4.60 5.81 10.04
C LEU A 105 5.64 6.07 11.14
N GLN A 106 5.57 7.23 11.78
CA GLN A 106 6.44 7.60 12.90
C GLN A 106 5.68 8.33 13.99
N GLY A 107 6.19 8.19 15.21
CA GLY A 107 5.67 8.90 16.37
C GLY A 107 4.47 8.22 17.00
N SER A 108 3.78 8.97 17.85
CA SER A 108 2.73 8.48 18.73
C SER A 108 1.34 8.94 18.28
N LEU A 109 0.43 7.99 18.15
CA LEU A 109 -1.01 8.23 18.07
C LEU A 109 -1.63 7.95 19.45
N ALA A 110 -1.49 8.90 20.38
CA ALA A 110 -1.83 8.70 21.78
C ALA A 110 -3.33 8.88 22.09
N GLN A 111 -3.86 7.95 22.91
CA GLN A 111 -5.21 8.01 23.49
C GLN A 111 -6.33 8.26 22.47
N MET A 112 -6.20 7.64 21.31
CA MET A 112 -7.22 7.65 20.27
C MET A 112 -8.44 6.84 20.72
N LYS A 113 -9.62 7.47 20.78
CA LYS A 113 -10.86 6.74 21.06
C LYS A 113 -11.22 5.84 19.88
N LEU A 114 -11.26 4.53 20.09
CA LEU A 114 -11.67 3.55 19.06
C LEU A 114 -13.19 3.50 18.93
N GLY A 115 -13.87 3.50 20.07
CA GLY A 115 -15.32 3.42 20.13
C GLY A 115 -15.84 3.09 21.51
N THR A 116 -17.16 2.91 21.58
CA THR A 116 -17.86 2.56 22.81
C THR A 116 -18.41 1.13 22.69
N LEU A 117 -17.96 0.27 23.59
CA LEU A 117 -18.41 -1.12 23.70
C LEU A 117 -19.76 -1.19 24.43
N GLN A 118 -20.65 -2.04 23.95
CA GLN A 118 -21.83 -2.49 24.66
C GLN A 118 -21.55 -3.86 25.25
N VAL A 119 -21.55 -3.96 26.58
CA VAL A 119 -21.27 -5.22 27.29
C VAL A 119 -22.49 -6.14 27.23
N THR A 120 -22.28 -7.38 26.79
CA THR A 120 -23.35 -8.39 26.62
C THR A 120 -23.23 -9.56 27.61
N GLY A 121 -22.09 -9.72 28.29
CA GLY A 121 -21.87 -10.78 29.28
C GLY A 121 -20.63 -10.55 30.15
N SER A 122 -20.28 -11.55 30.96
CA SER A 122 -19.06 -11.58 31.79
C SER A 122 -18.46 -12.99 31.80
N PRO A 123 -17.12 -13.15 31.75
CA PRO A 123 -16.11 -12.07 31.70
C PRO A 123 -16.08 -11.38 30.33
N LEU A 124 -15.89 -10.06 30.31
CA LEU A 124 -15.62 -9.33 29.07
C LEU A 124 -14.13 -9.44 28.75
N VAL A 125 -13.81 -9.84 27.52
CA VAL A 125 -12.43 -9.88 27.02
C VAL A 125 -12.34 -9.02 25.76
N VAL A 126 -11.37 -8.12 25.76
CA VAL A 126 -11.02 -7.30 24.59
C VAL A 126 -9.58 -7.63 24.25
N GLU A 127 -9.39 -8.35 23.16
CA GLU A 127 -8.07 -8.58 22.58
C GLU A 127 -7.85 -7.56 21.46
N ALA A 128 -6.73 -6.86 21.50
CA ALA A 128 -6.28 -5.96 20.44
C ALA A 128 -4.98 -6.50 19.84
N THR A 129 -4.92 -6.57 18.52
CA THR A 129 -3.73 -6.98 17.78
C THR A 129 -3.39 -5.94 16.72
N PHE A 130 -2.12 -5.54 16.66
CA PHE A 130 -1.60 -4.79 15.52
C PHE A 130 -0.86 -5.75 14.60
N LYS A 131 -1.40 -5.96 13.41
CA LYS A 131 -0.86 -6.87 12.39
C LYS A 131 -0.33 -6.07 11.22
N VAL A 132 0.61 -6.66 10.50
CA VAL A 132 1.17 -6.09 9.27
C VAL A 132 1.21 -7.20 8.23
N ASP A 133 1.24 -6.83 6.95
CA ASP A 133 1.68 -7.72 5.86
C ASP A 133 3.12 -7.39 5.47
N ALA A 134 3.79 -8.28 4.72
CA ALA A 134 5.13 -8.01 4.19
C ALA A 134 5.16 -6.76 3.29
N LEU A 135 4.02 -6.41 2.67
CA LEU A 135 3.91 -5.17 1.93
C LEU A 135 3.94 -3.97 2.89
N ASP A 136 3.53 -4.03 4.14
CA ASP A 136 3.51 -2.85 5.02
C ASP A 136 4.87 -2.50 5.64
N VAL A 137 5.93 -3.23 5.31
CA VAL A 137 7.28 -3.05 5.86
C VAL A 137 8.20 -2.50 4.78
N GLN A 138 9.03 -1.52 5.15
CA GLN A 138 9.97 -0.87 4.23
C GLN A 138 11.37 -0.78 4.83
N THR A 139 12.39 -1.02 3.99
CA THR A 139 13.79 -0.71 4.27
C THR A 139 14.04 0.79 4.10
N LEU A 140 14.76 1.38 5.04
CA LEU A 140 15.08 2.81 5.07
C LEU A 140 16.57 3.06 4.85
N GLU A 141 17.39 2.22 5.46
CA GLU A 141 18.85 2.28 5.37
C GLU A 141 19.43 0.87 5.38
N ALA A 142 20.56 0.69 4.71
CA ALA A 142 21.30 -0.56 4.67
C ALA A 142 22.80 -0.25 4.88
N GLN A 143 23.47 -1.02 5.71
CA GLN A 143 24.89 -0.86 6.01
C GLN A 143 25.59 -2.22 5.90
N GLY A 144 26.62 -2.30 5.07
CA GLY A 144 27.48 -3.48 4.94
C GLY A 144 26.82 -4.72 4.31
N LEU A 145 25.59 -4.62 3.79
CA LEU A 145 24.83 -5.78 3.31
C LEU A 145 25.27 -6.31 1.94
N TRP A 146 25.69 -5.44 1.03
CA TRP A 146 26.09 -5.83 -0.31
C TRP A 146 27.14 -4.87 -0.90
N PRO A 147 27.89 -5.32 -1.93
CA PRO A 147 28.85 -4.50 -2.66
C PRO A 147 28.21 -3.26 -3.33
N HIS A 148 29.05 -2.32 -3.77
CA HIS A 148 28.59 -1.08 -4.43
C HIS A 148 28.21 -1.26 -5.91
N ASP A 149 28.56 -2.38 -6.53
CA ASP A 149 28.38 -2.69 -7.94
C ASP A 149 27.16 -3.60 -8.22
N VAL A 150 26.29 -3.78 -7.22
CA VAL A 150 25.04 -4.53 -7.37
C VAL A 150 24.09 -3.79 -8.31
N SER A 151 23.51 -4.52 -9.26
CA SER A 151 22.56 -3.96 -10.22
C SER A 151 21.24 -3.54 -9.55
N PRO A 152 20.42 -2.68 -10.20
CA PRO A 152 19.08 -2.39 -9.72
C PRO A 152 18.23 -3.65 -9.47
N ASN A 153 18.26 -4.63 -10.38
CA ASN A 153 17.48 -5.87 -10.25
C ASN A 153 17.93 -6.70 -9.05
N GLN A 154 19.24 -6.90 -8.87
CA GLN A 154 19.77 -7.62 -7.71
C GLN A 154 19.44 -6.89 -6.41
N HIS A 155 19.65 -5.57 -6.37
CA HIS A 155 19.38 -4.77 -5.19
C HIS A 155 17.91 -4.88 -4.76
N SER A 156 16.99 -4.76 -5.71
CA SER A 156 15.56 -4.89 -5.48
C SER A 156 15.14 -6.27 -4.94
N VAL A 157 15.72 -7.35 -5.49
CA VAL A 157 15.45 -8.70 -5.01
C VAL A 157 16.04 -8.90 -3.62
N LEU A 158 17.26 -8.44 -3.35
CA LEU A 158 17.89 -8.50 -2.03
C LEU A 158 17.05 -7.79 -0.97
N GLU A 159 16.65 -6.54 -1.21
CA GLU A 159 15.80 -5.78 -0.29
C GLU A 159 14.48 -6.53 -0.03
N ARG A 160 13.89 -7.10 -1.07
CA ARG A 160 12.61 -7.80 -0.90
C ARG A 160 12.76 -9.10 -0.11
N THR A 161 13.83 -9.86 -0.34
CA THR A 161 14.15 -11.07 0.42
C THR A 161 14.35 -10.77 1.91
N LEU A 162 15.02 -9.65 2.25
CA LEU A 162 15.16 -9.19 3.64
C LEU A 162 13.79 -8.98 4.29
N ILE A 163 12.90 -8.23 3.64
CA ILE A 163 11.57 -7.92 4.17
C ILE A 163 10.72 -9.17 4.31
N ARG A 164 10.76 -10.08 3.34
CA ARG A 164 10.02 -11.35 3.39
C ARG A 164 10.48 -12.23 4.55
N SER A 165 11.79 -12.35 4.76
CA SER A 165 12.35 -13.09 5.89
C SER A 165 11.98 -12.42 7.23
N LEU A 166 12.13 -11.10 7.34
CA LEU A 166 11.75 -10.39 8.57
C LEU A 166 10.26 -10.60 8.90
N PHE A 167 9.41 -10.53 7.89
CA PHE A 167 7.99 -10.77 8.03
C PHE A 167 7.69 -12.17 8.58
N GLU A 168 8.29 -13.19 7.97
CA GLU A 168 8.06 -14.60 8.32
C GLU A 168 8.59 -14.96 9.72
N TYR A 169 9.74 -14.43 10.13
CA TYR A 169 10.41 -14.85 11.36
C TYR A 169 10.19 -13.93 12.57
N LYS A 170 9.69 -12.70 12.38
CA LYS A 170 9.57 -11.72 13.48
C LYS A 170 8.27 -10.93 13.55
N LEU A 171 7.52 -10.79 12.45
CA LEU A 171 6.36 -9.87 12.41
C LEU A 171 5.01 -10.58 12.35
N GLN A 172 5.01 -11.92 12.41
CA GLN A 172 3.81 -12.75 12.45
C GLN A 172 3.67 -13.46 13.80
N PRO A 173 2.43 -13.71 14.27
CA PRO A 173 1.14 -13.37 13.64
C PRO A 173 0.68 -11.91 13.91
N TYR A 174 1.46 -11.14 14.68
CA TYR A 174 1.21 -9.75 15.00
C TYR A 174 2.54 -9.05 15.32
N VAL A 175 2.56 -7.72 15.25
CA VAL A 175 3.70 -6.92 15.75
C VAL A 175 3.54 -6.67 17.25
N SER A 176 2.31 -6.43 17.70
CA SER A 176 1.97 -6.25 19.12
C SER A 176 0.58 -6.80 19.43
N ARG A 177 0.40 -7.34 20.63
CA ARG A 177 -0.90 -7.82 21.14
C ARG A 177 -1.11 -7.46 22.60
N VAL A 178 -2.32 -7.02 22.90
CA VAL A 178 -2.79 -6.66 24.24
C VAL A 178 -4.14 -7.30 24.53
N GLU A 179 -4.32 -7.85 25.72
CA GLU A 179 -5.62 -8.33 26.22
C GLU A 179 -6.04 -7.50 27.46
N LEU A 180 -7.26 -6.97 27.43
CA LEU A 180 -7.97 -6.47 28.61
C LEU A 180 -9.06 -7.45 29.00
N ARG A 181 -9.02 -7.92 30.25
CA ARG A 181 -10.03 -8.82 30.81
C ARG A 181 -10.74 -8.18 31.99
N PHE A 182 -12.05 -8.12 31.91
CA PHE A 182 -12.95 -7.59 32.93
C PHE A 182 -13.74 -8.75 33.56
N SER A 183 -13.41 -9.10 34.79
CA SER A 183 -14.24 -10.00 35.61
C SER A 183 -15.56 -9.32 36.02
N ASP A 184 -15.49 -8.01 36.26
CA ASP A 184 -16.62 -7.13 36.52
C ASP A 184 -16.44 -5.84 35.69
N PRO A 185 -17.37 -5.50 34.78
CA PRO A 185 -17.33 -4.27 33.98
C PRO A 185 -17.25 -2.95 34.76
N GLN A 186 -17.51 -2.96 36.08
CA GLN A 186 -17.38 -1.78 36.95
C GLN A 186 -16.00 -1.66 37.62
N GLN A 187 -15.14 -2.67 37.50
CA GLN A 187 -13.79 -2.66 38.06
C GLN A 187 -12.73 -2.48 36.97
N PRO A 188 -11.51 -2.02 37.33
CA PRO A 188 -10.39 -1.97 36.39
C PRO A 188 -10.09 -3.36 35.81
N PRO A 189 -9.81 -3.47 34.50
CA PRO A 189 -9.46 -4.74 33.88
C PRO A 189 -8.06 -5.20 34.30
N SER A 190 -7.80 -6.50 34.21
CA SER A 190 -6.43 -7.00 34.14
C SER A 190 -5.88 -6.82 32.73
N LEU A 191 -4.64 -6.35 32.63
CA LEU A 191 -3.92 -6.14 31.38
C LEU A 191 -2.90 -7.27 31.18
N SER A 192 -2.83 -7.85 29.98
CA SER A 192 -1.77 -8.75 29.54
C SER A 192 -1.21 -8.28 28.21
N CYS A 193 0.12 -8.22 28.11
CA CYS A 193 0.84 -7.82 26.89
C CYS A 193 1.65 -9.01 26.37
N TYR A 194 1.70 -9.17 25.05
CA TYR A 194 2.39 -10.27 24.39
C TYR A 194 3.33 -9.73 23.32
N GLU A 195 4.57 -10.21 23.34
CA GLU A 195 5.57 -9.99 22.30
C GLU A 195 5.69 -11.24 21.43
N VAL A 196 6.07 -11.08 20.17
CA VAL A 196 6.45 -12.21 19.32
C VAL A 196 7.89 -12.58 19.66
N GLU A 197 8.10 -13.83 20.06
CA GLU A 197 9.46 -14.37 20.18
C GLU A 197 10.03 -14.52 18.76
N ALA A 198 11.18 -13.90 18.50
CA ALA A 198 11.86 -14.01 17.22
C ALA A 198 12.35 -15.45 17.01
N ASP A 199 12.11 -15.99 15.82
CA ASP A 199 12.76 -17.24 15.40
C ASP A 199 14.15 -16.93 14.82
N ASP A 200 15.17 -17.01 15.68
CA ASP A 200 16.56 -16.68 15.33
C ASP A 200 17.15 -17.59 14.24
N ASP A 201 16.62 -18.81 14.07
CA ASP A 201 17.13 -19.76 13.07
C ASP A 201 16.81 -19.32 11.63
N GLY A 202 15.74 -18.54 11.43
CA GLY A 202 15.31 -18.06 10.13
C GLY A 202 16.31 -17.16 9.41
N PHE A 203 17.04 -16.33 10.16
CA PHE A 203 18.05 -15.41 9.61
C PHE A 203 19.31 -16.11 9.10
N SER A 204 19.57 -17.35 9.52
CA SER A 204 20.72 -18.11 9.03
C SER A 204 20.57 -18.47 7.55
N ARG A 205 19.36 -18.88 7.13
CA ARG A 205 19.06 -19.19 5.72
C ARG A 205 19.09 -17.96 4.82
N LEU A 206 18.69 -16.81 5.36
CA LEU A 206 18.71 -15.54 4.63
C LEU A 206 20.11 -15.17 4.13
N ASN A 207 21.16 -15.41 4.93
CA ASN A 207 22.53 -15.13 4.50
C ASN A 207 22.97 -16.01 3.32
N GLU A 208 22.53 -17.26 3.27
CA GLU A 208 22.80 -18.17 2.16
C GLU A 208 22.10 -17.68 0.88
N THR A 209 20.81 -17.34 0.96
CA THR A 209 20.06 -16.79 -0.18
C THR A 209 20.64 -15.46 -0.68
N ILE A 210 21.08 -14.57 0.22
CA ILE A 210 21.78 -13.33 -0.17
C ILE A 210 23.05 -13.65 -0.95
N ALA A 211 23.86 -14.59 -0.47
CA ALA A 211 25.09 -14.99 -1.14
C ALA A 211 24.81 -15.59 -2.53
N GLU A 212 23.75 -16.39 -2.67
CA GLU A 212 23.32 -16.97 -3.96
C GLU A 212 22.90 -15.89 -4.96
N ILE A 213 22.12 -14.89 -4.54
CA ILE A 213 21.69 -13.75 -5.39
C ILE A 213 22.91 -12.93 -5.84
N LEU A 214 23.84 -12.66 -4.93
CA LEU A 214 25.05 -11.88 -5.23
C LEU A 214 26.02 -12.63 -6.14
N ALA A 215 26.06 -13.97 -6.06
CA ALA A 215 26.91 -14.83 -6.88
C ALA A 215 26.27 -15.21 -8.23
N ALA A 216 25.01 -14.85 -8.47
CA ALA A 216 24.28 -15.21 -9.67
C ALA A 216 24.90 -14.58 -10.93
N ASP A 217 25.15 -15.39 -11.95
CA ASP A 217 25.62 -14.94 -13.27
C ASP A 217 24.45 -14.48 -14.16
N THR A 218 23.57 -13.65 -13.60
CA THR A 218 22.41 -13.09 -14.30
C THR A 218 22.01 -11.75 -13.71
N ASN A 219 21.42 -10.91 -14.56
CA ASN A 219 20.76 -9.68 -14.16
C ASN A 219 19.27 -9.69 -14.51
N ASP A 220 18.72 -10.82 -14.95
CA ASP A 220 17.28 -10.94 -15.20
C ASP A 220 16.52 -10.91 -13.87
N LEU A 221 15.56 -10.00 -13.75
CA LEU A 221 14.82 -9.80 -12.50
C LEU A 221 14.07 -11.09 -12.09
N LEU A 222 13.47 -11.83 -13.03
CA LEU A 222 12.70 -13.02 -12.70
C LEU A 222 13.58 -14.22 -12.36
N GLU A 223 14.75 -14.35 -12.98
CA GLU A 223 15.75 -15.35 -12.58
C GLU A 223 16.23 -15.09 -11.15
N LEU A 224 16.52 -13.83 -10.81
CA LEU A 224 16.92 -13.44 -9.45
C LEU A 224 15.79 -13.68 -8.43
N VAL A 225 14.53 -13.36 -8.77
CA VAL A 225 13.35 -13.66 -7.95
C VAL A 225 13.21 -15.16 -7.70
N LYS A 226 13.48 -16.00 -8.70
CA LYS A 226 13.47 -17.47 -8.54
C LYS A 226 14.60 -17.95 -7.63
N ILE A 227 15.82 -17.40 -7.77
CA ILE A 227 16.95 -17.71 -6.88
C ILE A 227 16.58 -17.35 -5.43
N ALA A 228 15.91 -16.22 -5.23
CA ALA A 228 15.41 -15.79 -3.93
C ALA A 228 14.23 -16.62 -3.38
N ASN A 229 13.76 -17.62 -4.13
CA ASN A 229 12.58 -18.43 -3.82
C ASN A 229 11.32 -17.56 -3.56
N LEU A 230 11.20 -16.46 -4.31
CA LEU A 230 10.05 -15.57 -4.27
C LEU A 230 9.08 -15.89 -5.41
N ASN A 231 7.79 -15.74 -5.15
CA ASN A 231 6.76 -15.82 -6.19
C ASN A 231 6.51 -14.43 -6.80
N PRO A 232 6.84 -14.20 -8.08
CA PRO A 232 6.71 -12.88 -8.71
C PRO A 232 5.26 -12.36 -8.73
N LEU A 233 4.26 -13.24 -8.65
CA LEU A 233 2.86 -12.86 -8.71
C LEU A 233 2.30 -12.36 -7.37
N VAL A 234 2.97 -12.59 -6.24
CA VAL A 234 2.44 -12.20 -4.91
C VAL A 234 3.49 -11.59 -4.01
N ASP A 235 4.74 -12.03 -4.11
CA ASP A 235 5.78 -11.61 -3.19
C ASP A 235 6.37 -10.27 -3.56
N LEU A 236 6.17 -9.73 -4.77
CA LEU A 236 6.67 -8.41 -5.15
C LEU A 236 5.81 -7.23 -4.66
N ALA A 237 4.66 -7.50 -4.03
CA ALA A 237 3.84 -6.45 -3.41
C ALA A 237 4.65 -5.63 -2.39
N GLY A 238 4.70 -4.32 -2.59
CA GLY A 238 5.49 -3.40 -1.77
C GLY A 238 6.99 -3.39 -2.01
N ALA A 239 7.50 -4.17 -2.96
CA ALA A 239 8.93 -4.18 -3.26
C ALA A 239 9.42 -2.82 -3.78
N ASN A 240 10.69 -2.53 -3.50
CA ASN A 240 11.39 -1.39 -4.08
C ASN A 240 12.10 -1.84 -5.35
N LEU A 241 11.44 -1.67 -6.50
CA LEU A 241 11.91 -2.04 -7.83
C LEU A 241 12.46 -0.83 -8.61
N LEU A 242 13.11 0.10 -7.90
CA LEU A 242 13.64 1.35 -8.44
C LEU A 242 14.65 1.11 -9.57
N GLY A 243 14.39 1.66 -10.76
CA GLY A 243 15.31 1.56 -11.89
C GLY A 243 15.55 0.14 -12.40
N THR A 244 14.69 -0.81 -12.02
CA THR A 244 14.78 -2.20 -12.50
C THR A 244 14.48 -2.28 -13.99
N THR A 245 14.98 -3.33 -14.63
CA THR A 245 14.73 -3.60 -16.05
C THR A 245 14.04 -4.95 -16.20
N LEU A 246 12.92 -4.98 -16.90
CA LEU A 246 12.14 -6.19 -17.18
C LEU A 246 11.41 -6.05 -18.52
N ASN A 247 11.77 -6.83 -19.53
CA ASN A 247 11.17 -6.69 -20.87
C ASN A 247 10.59 -8.01 -21.35
N GLU A 248 9.46 -7.95 -22.06
CA GLU A 248 8.82 -9.11 -22.72
C GLU A 248 8.46 -10.26 -21.75
N VAL A 249 7.89 -9.93 -20.58
CA VAL A 249 7.56 -10.90 -19.53
C VAL A 249 6.07 -10.88 -19.18
N ASP A 250 5.52 -12.06 -18.86
CA ASP A 250 4.16 -12.24 -18.37
C ASP A 250 4.09 -12.17 -16.83
N LEU A 251 3.41 -11.14 -16.33
CA LEU A 251 3.03 -10.92 -14.93
C LEU A 251 1.51 -10.71 -14.82
N THR A 252 0.73 -11.35 -15.70
CA THR A 252 -0.73 -11.29 -15.71
C THR A 252 -1.30 -11.63 -14.32
N GLY A 253 -2.15 -10.75 -13.81
CA GLY A 253 -2.81 -10.92 -12.52
C GLY A 253 -1.90 -10.79 -11.30
N ALA A 254 -0.64 -10.34 -11.45
CA ALA A 254 0.28 -10.17 -10.34
C ALA A 254 -0.22 -9.12 -9.32
N ASN A 255 0.07 -9.37 -8.04
CA ASN A 255 -0.07 -8.38 -6.98
C ASN A 255 1.25 -7.60 -6.84
N LEU A 256 1.22 -6.35 -7.31
CA LEU A 256 2.28 -5.36 -7.22
C LEU A 256 1.81 -4.11 -6.46
N GLU A 257 0.89 -4.30 -5.50
CA GLU A 257 0.36 -3.19 -4.73
C GLU A 257 1.45 -2.42 -3.99
N LYS A 258 1.37 -1.09 -4.06
CA LYS A 258 2.31 -0.17 -3.41
C LYS A 258 3.79 -0.45 -3.79
N VAL A 259 4.07 -1.09 -4.93
CA VAL A 259 5.43 -1.28 -5.44
C VAL A 259 6.05 0.08 -5.81
N ASN A 260 7.37 0.21 -5.69
CA ASN A 260 8.10 1.38 -6.20
C ASN A 260 8.87 1.01 -7.46
N LEU A 261 8.37 1.41 -8.64
CA LEU A 261 8.97 1.20 -9.96
C LEU A 261 9.50 2.50 -10.56
N ARG A 262 9.83 3.49 -9.72
CA ARG A 262 10.30 4.78 -10.23
C ARG A 262 11.50 4.59 -11.17
N GLY A 263 11.40 5.16 -12.37
CA GLY A 263 12.46 5.08 -13.38
C GLY A 263 12.78 3.67 -13.89
N ALA A 264 11.93 2.68 -13.61
CA ALA A 264 12.11 1.32 -14.12
C ALA A 264 11.83 1.27 -15.63
N ASP A 265 12.51 0.37 -16.34
CA ASP A 265 12.33 0.09 -17.77
C ASP A 265 11.59 -1.25 -17.90
N TRP A 266 10.27 -1.17 -18.03
CA TRP A 266 9.34 -2.30 -18.06
C TRP A 266 8.59 -2.34 -19.39
N ASN A 267 9.34 -2.22 -20.48
CA ASN A 267 8.79 -2.17 -21.82
C ASN A 267 8.23 -3.53 -22.26
N ASP A 268 7.11 -3.49 -22.99
CA ASP A 268 6.45 -4.68 -23.53
C ASP A 268 6.11 -5.78 -22.49
N VAL A 269 5.95 -5.40 -21.20
CA VAL A 269 5.50 -6.33 -20.14
C VAL A 269 3.99 -6.58 -20.24
N ASP A 270 3.54 -7.79 -19.89
CA ASP A 270 2.12 -8.09 -19.69
C ASP A 270 1.77 -8.04 -18.19
N LEU A 271 1.02 -7.02 -17.80
CA LEU A 271 0.45 -6.83 -16.46
C LEU A 271 -1.09 -6.84 -16.53
N SER A 272 -1.66 -7.52 -17.53
CA SER A 272 -3.11 -7.57 -17.67
C SER A 272 -3.76 -8.14 -16.40
N GLY A 273 -4.78 -7.45 -15.88
CA GLY A 273 -5.46 -7.79 -14.63
C GLY A 273 -4.63 -7.67 -13.35
N ALA A 274 -3.39 -7.18 -13.40
CA ALA A 274 -2.55 -7.01 -12.22
C ALA A 274 -3.08 -5.91 -11.28
N SER A 275 -2.72 -5.98 -9.99
CA SER A 275 -2.99 -4.93 -9.01
C SER A 275 -1.74 -4.09 -8.77
N LEU A 276 -1.79 -2.80 -9.12
CA LEU A 276 -0.77 -1.78 -8.86
C LEU A 276 -1.34 -0.64 -8.00
N VAL A 277 -2.30 -0.95 -7.13
CA VAL A 277 -2.95 0.04 -6.27
C VAL A 277 -1.91 0.76 -5.41
N GLY A 278 -1.93 2.10 -5.46
CA GLY A 278 -0.98 2.93 -4.72
C GLY A 278 0.48 2.79 -5.13
N ALA A 279 0.80 2.13 -6.25
CA ALA A 279 2.17 2.00 -6.74
C ALA A 279 2.79 3.36 -7.09
N ASN A 280 4.11 3.46 -6.94
CA ASN A 280 4.90 4.60 -7.39
C ASN A 280 5.65 4.24 -8.68
N LEU A 281 5.10 4.71 -9.81
CA LEU A 281 5.57 4.44 -11.17
C LEU A 281 6.18 5.70 -11.82
N ALA A 282 6.57 6.70 -11.01
CA ALA A 282 7.00 7.98 -11.53
C ALA A 282 8.24 7.83 -12.42
N GLY A 283 8.19 8.38 -13.63
CA GLY A 283 9.29 8.28 -14.60
C GLY A 283 9.58 6.87 -15.13
N ALA A 284 8.76 5.87 -14.82
CA ALA A 284 8.90 4.52 -15.37
C ALA A 284 8.56 4.49 -16.86
N ASP A 285 9.14 3.55 -17.59
CA ASP A 285 8.84 3.27 -18.99
C ASP A 285 8.05 1.96 -19.11
N PHE A 286 6.82 2.06 -19.59
CA PHE A 286 5.88 0.97 -19.88
C PHE A 286 5.42 1.07 -21.35
N THR A 287 6.32 1.52 -22.23
CA THR A 287 6.02 1.63 -23.65
C THR A 287 5.64 0.25 -24.20
N GLY A 288 4.56 0.18 -24.99
CA GLY A 288 4.07 -1.05 -25.61
C GLY A 288 3.45 -2.08 -24.66
N SER A 289 3.43 -1.84 -23.35
CA SER A 289 2.97 -2.81 -22.36
C SER A 289 1.49 -3.16 -22.48
N LEU A 290 1.15 -4.41 -22.11
CA LEU A 290 -0.23 -4.89 -22.01
C LEU A 290 -0.72 -4.68 -20.57
N LEU A 291 -1.61 -3.71 -20.40
CA LEU A 291 -2.13 -3.24 -19.11
C LEU A 291 -3.67 -3.36 -19.07
N SER A 292 -4.22 -4.33 -19.79
CA SER A 292 -5.67 -4.50 -19.90
C SER A 292 -6.24 -4.86 -18.53
N ASP A 293 -7.35 -4.26 -18.11
CA ASP A 293 -8.01 -4.51 -16.82
C ASP A 293 -7.11 -4.32 -15.58
N VAL A 294 -5.95 -3.65 -15.71
CA VAL A 294 -5.04 -3.40 -14.60
C VAL A 294 -5.67 -2.45 -13.58
N ASN A 295 -5.39 -2.67 -12.29
CA ASN A 295 -5.84 -1.76 -11.24
C ASN A 295 -4.71 -0.81 -10.79
N LEU A 296 -4.76 0.43 -11.28
CA LEU A 296 -3.83 1.53 -10.99
C LEU A 296 -4.47 2.61 -10.10
N ALA A 297 -5.50 2.27 -9.31
CA ALA A 297 -6.19 3.23 -8.45
C ALA A 297 -5.20 3.94 -7.50
N GLY A 298 -5.25 5.29 -7.51
CA GLY A 298 -4.38 6.14 -6.69
C GLY A 298 -2.88 6.08 -7.02
N ALA A 299 -2.46 5.35 -8.05
CA ALA A 299 -1.05 5.20 -8.41
C ALA A 299 -0.40 6.54 -8.81
N ASN A 300 0.92 6.64 -8.62
CA ASN A 300 1.71 7.78 -9.05
C ASN A 300 2.43 7.46 -10.38
N LEU A 301 1.87 7.95 -11.48
CA LEU A 301 2.36 7.79 -12.86
C LEU A 301 2.99 9.10 -13.38
N GLN A 302 3.44 9.99 -12.50
CA GLN A 302 3.99 11.27 -12.90
C GLN A 302 5.20 11.06 -13.82
N ARG A 303 5.20 11.70 -15.01
CA ARG A 303 6.27 11.60 -16.01
C ARG A 303 6.59 10.18 -16.50
N CYS A 304 5.70 9.22 -16.30
CA CYS A 304 5.90 7.89 -16.87
C CYS A 304 5.70 7.92 -18.40
N SER A 305 6.24 6.92 -19.08
CA SER A 305 5.89 6.61 -20.47
C SER A 305 4.97 5.41 -20.50
N LEU A 306 3.79 5.58 -21.10
CA LEU A 306 2.81 4.55 -21.44
C LEU A 306 2.48 4.64 -22.94
N ALA A 307 3.43 5.11 -23.75
CA ALA A 307 3.22 5.23 -25.18
C ALA A 307 2.89 3.85 -25.77
N LEU A 308 1.90 3.80 -26.67
CA LEU A 308 1.42 2.56 -27.31
C LEU A 308 0.86 1.50 -26.33
N ALA A 309 0.75 1.77 -25.04
CA ALA A 309 0.28 0.81 -24.06
C ALA A 309 -1.22 0.51 -24.22
N ASN A 310 -1.61 -0.74 -23.94
CA ASN A 310 -3.02 -1.14 -23.91
C ASN A 310 -3.57 -1.06 -22.48
N LEU A 311 -4.29 0.01 -22.14
CA LEU A 311 -4.95 0.25 -20.86
C LEU A 311 -6.47 -0.01 -20.94
N SER A 312 -6.93 -0.88 -21.84
CA SER A 312 -8.35 -1.14 -21.99
C SER A 312 -8.95 -1.74 -20.72
N GLY A 313 -10.05 -1.19 -20.22
CA GLY A 313 -10.70 -1.64 -18.97
C GLY A 313 -9.95 -1.28 -17.68
N ALA A 314 -8.78 -0.65 -17.77
CA ALA A 314 -7.95 -0.33 -16.60
C ALA A 314 -8.65 0.63 -15.62
N ASN A 315 -8.42 0.43 -14.32
CA ASN A 315 -8.88 1.34 -13.28
C ASN A 315 -7.77 2.31 -12.87
N LEU A 316 -7.85 3.57 -13.31
CA LEU A 316 -6.93 4.66 -12.98
C LEU A 316 -7.59 5.72 -12.08
N SER A 317 -8.63 5.36 -11.32
CA SER A 317 -9.35 6.34 -10.48
C SER A 317 -8.41 7.01 -9.48
N GLY A 318 -8.40 8.35 -9.47
CA GLY A 318 -7.55 9.16 -8.60
C GLY A 318 -6.04 9.06 -8.89
N ALA A 319 -5.62 8.43 -10.00
CA ALA A 319 -4.21 8.30 -10.36
C ALA A 319 -3.59 9.66 -10.74
N ASN A 320 -2.30 9.81 -10.47
CA ASN A 320 -1.53 11.00 -10.86
C ASN A 320 -0.73 10.74 -12.14
N LEU A 321 -1.21 11.20 -13.29
CA LEU A 321 -0.59 11.08 -14.61
C LEU A 321 0.03 12.41 -15.08
N THR A 322 0.39 13.29 -14.13
CA THR A 322 0.95 14.61 -14.47
C THR A 322 2.20 14.46 -15.34
N GLU A 323 2.24 15.16 -16.47
CA GLU A 323 3.35 15.14 -17.44
C GLU A 323 3.67 13.73 -18.01
N ALA A 324 2.74 12.77 -17.95
CA ALA A 324 2.94 11.43 -18.51
C ALA A 324 2.88 11.45 -20.05
N ASN A 325 3.69 10.61 -20.70
CA ASN A 325 3.59 10.31 -22.13
C ASN A 325 2.58 9.18 -22.34
N LEU A 326 1.42 9.50 -22.91
CA LEU A 326 0.32 8.58 -23.18
C LEU A 326 0.03 8.48 -24.69
N THR A 327 1.04 8.79 -25.52
CA THR A 327 0.85 8.88 -26.97
C THR A 327 0.43 7.53 -27.55
N ASN A 328 -0.64 7.55 -28.34
CA ASN A 328 -1.25 6.36 -28.97
C ASN A 328 -1.68 5.25 -27.98
N ALA A 329 -1.82 5.54 -26.68
CA ALA A 329 -2.30 4.58 -25.70
C ALA A 329 -3.80 4.28 -25.90
N ASN A 330 -4.23 3.07 -25.54
CA ASN A 330 -5.63 2.66 -25.59
C ASN A 330 -6.28 2.68 -24.20
N PHE A 331 -7.20 3.60 -23.95
CA PHE A 331 -8.00 3.72 -22.71
C PHE A 331 -9.45 3.27 -22.89
N SER A 332 -9.75 2.43 -23.88
CA SER A 332 -11.12 1.95 -24.11
C SER A 332 -11.68 1.30 -22.85
N ASP A 333 -12.86 1.70 -22.39
CA ASP A 333 -13.53 1.21 -21.17
C ASP A 333 -12.80 1.50 -19.84
N ALA A 334 -11.71 2.27 -19.86
CA ALA A 334 -10.96 2.60 -18.66
C ALA A 334 -11.73 3.56 -17.71
N ASN A 335 -11.37 3.53 -16.43
CA ASN A 335 -11.88 4.45 -15.42
C ASN A 335 -10.81 5.49 -15.04
N LEU A 336 -10.97 6.74 -15.48
CA LEU A 336 -10.10 7.87 -15.13
C LEU A 336 -10.79 8.86 -14.16
N THR A 337 -11.80 8.41 -13.41
CA THR A 337 -12.52 9.27 -12.46
C THR A 337 -11.54 9.93 -11.49
N ASP A 338 -11.59 11.25 -11.36
CA ASP A 338 -10.71 12.08 -10.52
C ASP A 338 -9.19 11.97 -10.81
N ALA A 339 -8.80 11.38 -11.94
CA ALA A 339 -7.40 11.29 -12.34
C ALA A 339 -6.82 12.67 -12.72
N ASN A 340 -5.53 12.86 -12.49
CA ASN A 340 -4.83 14.09 -12.85
C ASN A 340 -3.94 13.90 -14.09
N LEU A 341 -4.36 14.41 -15.23
CA LEU A 341 -3.65 14.37 -16.52
C LEU A 341 -3.00 15.72 -16.88
N THR A 342 -2.76 16.59 -15.89
CA THR A 342 -2.17 17.91 -16.12
C THR A 342 -0.83 17.79 -16.86
N GLY A 343 -0.70 18.45 -18.00
CA GLY A 343 0.52 18.42 -18.82
C GLY A 343 0.83 17.09 -19.51
N ALA A 344 -0.05 16.10 -19.43
CA ALA A 344 0.15 14.81 -20.09
C ALA A 344 0.04 14.92 -21.63
N ASP A 345 0.65 13.97 -22.35
CA ASP A 345 0.55 13.87 -23.81
C ASP A 345 -0.35 12.71 -24.23
N LEU A 346 -1.60 13.01 -24.60
CA LEU A 346 -2.59 12.07 -25.12
C LEU A 346 -2.61 12.03 -26.67
N GLN A 347 -1.57 12.51 -27.36
CA GLN A 347 -1.62 12.56 -28.83
C GLN A 347 -1.94 11.17 -29.43
N GLY A 348 -3.01 11.10 -30.21
CA GLY A 348 -3.46 9.86 -30.86
C GLY A 348 -4.06 8.80 -29.92
N ALA A 349 -4.21 9.08 -28.62
CA ALA A 349 -4.78 8.14 -27.66
C ALA A 349 -6.25 7.83 -27.96
N GLY A 350 -6.69 6.60 -27.70
CA GLY A 350 -8.08 6.17 -27.84
C GLY A 350 -8.81 6.16 -26.50
N LEU A 351 -9.84 6.98 -26.35
CA LEU A 351 -10.67 7.11 -25.14
C LEU A 351 -12.14 6.79 -25.48
N VAL A 352 -12.42 5.50 -25.73
CA VAL A 352 -13.75 5.00 -26.08
C VAL A 352 -14.43 4.46 -24.82
N ARG A 353 -15.63 4.91 -24.44
CA ARG A 353 -16.33 4.45 -23.20
C ARG A 353 -15.52 4.67 -21.92
N THR A 354 -14.59 5.63 -21.93
CA THR A 354 -13.76 5.98 -20.79
C THR A 354 -14.54 6.86 -19.80
N LYS A 355 -14.46 6.57 -18.50
CA LYS A 355 -15.07 7.41 -17.45
C LYS A 355 -14.15 8.59 -17.15
N LEU A 356 -14.63 9.82 -17.37
CA LEU A 356 -13.83 11.04 -17.29
C LEU A 356 -14.32 12.03 -16.21
N THR A 357 -15.26 11.64 -15.36
CA THR A 357 -15.78 12.49 -14.29
C THR A 357 -14.65 13.01 -13.39
N GLY A 358 -14.57 14.33 -13.19
CA GLY A 358 -13.59 14.95 -12.29
C GLY A 358 -12.14 14.96 -12.79
N VAL A 359 -11.89 14.49 -14.03
CA VAL A 359 -10.54 14.45 -14.61
C VAL A 359 -9.95 15.86 -14.78
N LYS A 360 -8.66 16.02 -14.47
CA LYS A 360 -7.94 17.28 -14.70
C LYS A 360 -7.14 17.21 -15.99
N LEU A 361 -7.44 18.09 -16.95
CA LEU A 361 -6.85 18.11 -18.30
C LEU A 361 -6.10 19.42 -18.61
N ASP A 362 -5.60 20.11 -17.59
CA ASP A 362 -4.92 21.37 -17.79
C ASP A 362 -3.58 21.17 -18.51
N ASN A 363 -3.35 21.94 -19.58
CA ASN A 363 -2.17 21.83 -20.44
C ASN A 363 -1.94 20.43 -21.06
N THR A 364 -2.96 19.58 -21.12
CA THR A 364 -2.86 18.25 -21.76
C THR A 364 -2.82 18.39 -23.29
N ASN A 365 -1.88 17.71 -23.96
CA ASN A 365 -1.87 17.61 -25.42
C ASN A 365 -2.89 16.56 -25.86
N VAL A 366 -3.96 16.97 -26.54
CA VAL A 366 -5.06 16.09 -26.97
C VAL A 366 -5.15 15.97 -28.49
N LYS A 367 -4.09 16.35 -29.21
CA LYS A 367 -4.07 16.32 -30.68
C LYS A 367 -4.35 14.90 -31.19
N GLN A 368 -5.37 14.75 -32.03
CA GLN A 368 -5.81 13.46 -32.58
C GLN A 368 -6.25 12.43 -31.53
N ALA A 369 -6.36 12.79 -30.25
CA ALA A 369 -6.96 11.93 -29.25
C ALA A 369 -8.43 11.71 -29.61
N ARG A 370 -8.89 10.46 -29.56
CA ARG A 370 -10.25 10.07 -29.96
C ARG A 370 -11.11 9.81 -28.74
N PHE A 371 -12.07 10.68 -28.49
CA PHE A 371 -13.09 10.54 -27.45
C PHE A 371 -14.36 10.03 -28.11
N LYS A 372 -14.91 8.91 -27.61
CA LYS A 372 -16.13 8.32 -28.15
C LYS A 372 -16.97 7.70 -27.04
N ILE A 373 -18.27 8.02 -27.00
CA ILE A 373 -19.21 7.48 -26.00
C ILE A 373 -18.65 7.70 -24.59
N ASP A 374 -18.28 8.94 -24.25
CA ASP A 374 -17.78 9.25 -22.92
C ASP A 374 -18.92 9.61 -21.94
N SER A 375 -18.68 9.30 -20.67
CA SER A 375 -19.54 9.76 -19.57
C SER A 375 -18.70 10.69 -18.71
N GLY A 376 -19.04 11.99 -18.70
CA GLY A 376 -18.52 12.93 -17.70
C GLY A 376 -17.87 14.21 -18.24
N LEU A 377 -17.75 14.39 -19.56
CA LEU A 377 -17.33 15.69 -20.12
C LEU A 377 -18.49 16.69 -20.10
N SER A 378 -18.21 17.93 -19.69
CA SER A 378 -19.13 19.05 -19.92
C SER A 378 -19.05 19.52 -21.37
N GLU A 379 -20.12 20.16 -21.88
CA GLU A 379 -20.12 20.74 -23.23
C GLU A 379 -18.95 21.72 -23.44
N GLU A 380 -18.59 22.50 -22.41
CA GLU A 380 -17.44 23.41 -22.43
C GLU A 380 -16.12 22.66 -22.59
N MET A 381 -15.94 21.56 -21.84
CA MET A 381 -14.73 20.74 -21.94
C MET A 381 -14.64 20.09 -23.33
N GLU A 382 -15.75 19.61 -23.87
CA GLU A 382 -15.78 19.02 -25.21
C GLU A 382 -15.36 20.03 -26.29
N GLN A 383 -15.88 21.26 -26.24
CA GLN A 383 -15.48 22.34 -27.16
C GLN A 383 -14.00 22.68 -27.01
N ARG A 384 -13.50 22.75 -25.77
CA ARG A 384 -12.07 22.96 -25.49
C ARG A 384 -11.23 21.84 -26.11
N LEU A 385 -11.60 20.57 -25.93
CA LEU A 385 -10.88 19.43 -26.51
C LEU A 385 -10.84 19.50 -28.04
N LYS A 386 -11.99 19.74 -28.70
CA LYS A 386 -12.06 19.89 -30.16
C LYS A 386 -11.18 21.01 -30.69
N SER A 387 -11.18 22.18 -30.01
CA SER A 387 -10.34 23.32 -30.42
C SER A 387 -8.83 23.04 -30.31
N HIS A 388 -8.43 22.05 -29.51
CA HIS A 388 -7.04 21.59 -29.36
C HIS A 388 -6.73 20.34 -30.20
N GLY A 389 -7.59 20.00 -31.15
CA GLY A 389 -7.35 18.96 -32.15
C GLY A 389 -7.80 17.55 -31.74
N ALA A 390 -8.56 17.41 -30.65
CA ALA A 390 -9.21 16.14 -30.32
C ALA A 390 -10.34 15.81 -31.31
N ILE A 391 -10.55 14.52 -31.51
CA ILE A 391 -11.66 13.98 -32.29
C ILE A 391 -12.70 13.50 -31.26
N VAL A 392 -13.87 14.14 -31.22
CA VAL A 392 -14.97 13.71 -30.35
C VAL A 392 -16.13 13.23 -31.21
N GLU A 393 -16.49 11.97 -31.07
CA GLU A 393 -17.54 11.29 -31.83
C GLU A 393 -18.73 10.95 -30.92
N HIS A 394 -19.91 11.41 -31.32
CA HIS A 394 -21.20 11.02 -30.73
C HIS A 394 -21.87 10.09 -31.74
N GLU A 395 -21.71 8.77 -31.60
CA GLU A 395 -22.50 7.65 -32.18
C GLU A 395 -21.69 6.35 -32.23
#